data_AF-A0A924GJR8-F1
#
_entry.id   AF-A0A924GJR8-F1
#
_cell.length_a   1.000
_cell.length_b   1.000
_cell.length_c   1.000
_cell.angle_alpha   90.00
_cell.angle_beta   90.00
_cell.angle_gamma   90.00
#
_symmetry.space_group_name_H-M   'P 1'
#
loop_
_entity.id
_entity.type
_entity.pdbx_description
1 polymer ?
#
loop_
_entity_poly.entity_id
_entity_poly.type
_entity_poly.pdbx_seq_one_letter_code
_entity_poly.pdbx_strand_id
1 'polypeptide(L)'
;VVVKPGSVTPHTQFEGTAYILSKDEGGRHNPFYANYRPQFYFRTTDVTGVITLPEGTEMVMPGDTTEMTVELIQPIAMEEGLGFAIREGGRTVGAGKVVKVLK
;
A
#
# COMPACT_ATOMS: atom_id res chain seq x y z
N VAL A 1 -7.25 -16.23 2.42
CA VAL A 1 -8.20 -16.48 1.31
C VAL A 1 -8.25 -17.96 1.00
N VAL A 2 -9.36 -18.48 0.49
CA VAL A 2 -9.44 -19.85 -0.05
C VAL A 2 -9.23 -19.76 -1.56
N VAL A 3 -8.28 -20.53 -2.09
CA VAL A 3 -7.88 -20.47 -3.51
C VAL A 3 -7.67 -21.87 -4.06
N LYS A 4 -7.66 -22.00 -5.40
CA LYS A 4 -7.26 -23.26 -6.05
C LYS A 4 -5.78 -23.53 -5.74
N PRO A 5 -5.37 -24.79 -5.48
CA PRO A 5 -3.97 -25.12 -5.24
C PRO A 5 -3.06 -24.59 -6.36
N GLY A 6 -2.01 -23.86 -5.96
CA GLY A 6 -1.02 -23.28 -6.88
C GLY A 6 -1.48 -22.05 -7.68
N SER A 7 -2.69 -21.53 -7.48
CA SER A 7 -3.16 -20.37 -8.26
C SER A 7 -2.66 -19.03 -7.75
N VAL A 8 -2.45 -18.88 -6.44
CA VAL A 8 -1.95 -17.65 -5.82
C VAL A 8 -0.97 -18.01 -4.71
N THR A 9 0.16 -17.33 -4.66
CA THR A 9 1.16 -17.47 -3.60
C THR A 9 1.16 -16.28 -2.65
N PRO A 10 1.54 -16.49 -1.37
CA PRO A 10 1.72 -15.40 -0.42
C PRO A 10 3.04 -14.65 -0.66
N HIS A 11 2.99 -13.33 -0.52
CA HIS A 11 4.11 -12.41 -0.74
C HIS A 11 4.18 -11.36 0.37
N THR A 12 5.38 -10.86 0.62
CA THR A 12 5.65 -9.78 1.58
C THR A 12 6.10 -8.50 0.91
N GLN A 13 6.54 -8.54 -0.35
CA GLN A 13 7.10 -7.36 -1.00
C GLN A 13 6.51 -7.13 -2.39
N PHE A 14 6.14 -5.88 -2.67
CA PHE A 14 5.60 -5.49 -3.98
C PHE A 14 5.93 -4.03 -4.31
N GLU A 15 5.93 -3.72 -5.60
CA GLU A 15 5.87 -2.36 -6.14
C GLU A 15 4.41 -2.02 -6.44
N GLY A 16 3.99 -0.81 -6.12
CA GLY A 16 2.63 -0.35 -6.34
C GLY A 16 2.55 1.14 -6.66
N THR A 17 1.42 1.53 -7.24
CA THR A 17 1.03 2.94 -7.37
C THR A 17 -0.10 3.20 -6.39
N ALA A 18 -0.06 4.35 -5.71
CA ALA A 18 -1.13 4.76 -4.81
C ALA A 18 -1.45 6.25 -4.95
N TYR A 19 -2.75 6.53 -5.00
CA TYR A 19 -3.32 7.85 -4.79
C TYR A 19 -3.51 8.08 -3.29
N ILE A 20 -3.03 9.21 -2.80
CA ILE A 20 -3.13 9.61 -1.40
C ILE A 20 -4.31 10.56 -1.29
N LEU A 21 -5.31 10.21 -0.48
CA LEU A 21 -6.52 11.00 -0.34
C LEU A 21 -6.17 12.39 0.17
N SER A 22 -6.75 13.40 -0.46
CA SER A 22 -6.67 14.79 0.00
C SER A 22 -7.38 14.97 1.35
N LYS A 23 -7.14 16.11 1.98
CA LYS A 23 -7.84 16.50 3.21
C LYS A 23 -9.36 16.53 3.02
N ASP A 24 -9.84 17.02 1.89
CA ASP A 24 -11.28 17.18 1.62
C ASP A 24 -11.97 15.84 1.37
N GLU A 25 -11.21 14.83 0.95
CA GLU A 25 -11.66 13.42 0.84
C GLU A 25 -11.54 12.66 2.17
N GLY A 26 -11.18 13.33 3.26
CA GLY A 26 -11.02 12.73 4.58
C GLY A 26 -9.69 12.00 4.80
N GLY A 27 -8.71 12.26 3.94
CA GLY A 27 -7.35 11.73 4.04
C GLY A 27 -6.48 12.48 5.05
N ARG A 28 -5.18 12.53 4.76
CA ARG A 28 -4.20 13.19 5.64
C ARG A 28 -4.25 14.70 5.48
N HIS A 29 -3.91 15.41 6.55
CA HIS A 29 -3.68 16.86 6.52
C HIS A 29 -2.24 17.22 6.17
N ASN A 30 -1.29 16.38 6.59
CA ASN A 30 0.14 16.59 6.43
C ASN A 30 0.73 15.52 5.50
N PRO A 31 1.85 15.81 4.81
CA PRO A 31 2.56 14.82 4.03
C PRO A 31 3.02 13.61 4.87
N PHE A 32 3.42 12.55 4.19
CA PHE A 32 4.24 11.50 4.80
C PHE A 32 5.58 11.39 4.09
N TYR A 33 6.53 10.77 4.77
CA TYR A 33 7.93 10.64 4.36
C TYR A 33 8.30 9.17 4.16
N ALA A 34 9.50 8.90 3.66
CA ALA A 34 10.07 7.56 3.65
C ALA A 34 10.07 6.91 5.04
N ASN A 35 10.00 5.57 5.11
CA ASN A 35 9.84 4.76 6.32
C ASN A 35 8.50 4.91 7.05
N TYR A 36 7.52 5.54 6.39
CA TYR A 36 6.15 5.55 6.87
C TYR A 36 5.59 4.12 6.98
N ARG A 37 4.91 3.82 8.10
CA ARG A 37 4.45 2.46 8.46
C ARG A 37 2.92 2.35 8.64
N PRO A 38 2.12 2.53 7.58
CA PRO A 38 0.68 2.39 7.67
C PRO A 38 0.23 0.92 7.69
N GLN A 39 -1.08 0.74 7.83
CA GLN A 39 -1.75 -0.53 7.57
C GLN A 39 -2.17 -0.58 6.10
N PHE A 40 -1.93 -1.70 5.44
CA PHE A 40 -2.43 -2.01 4.11
C PHE A 40 -3.61 -2.95 4.23
N TYR A 41 -4.75 -2.53 3.69
CA TYR A 41 -5.95 -3.33 3.66
C TYR A 41 -6.06 -4.06 2.32
N PHE A 42 -5.87 -5.38 2.38
CA PHE A 42 -6.04 -6.28 1.25
C PHE A 42 -7.28 -7.13 1.45
N ARG A 43 -8.31 -6.90 0.62
CA ARG A 43 -9.61 -7.57 0.66
C ARG A 43 -10.32 -7.48 2.01
N THR A 44 -9.88 -8.28 2.99
CA THR A 44 -10.50 -8.43 4.32
C THR A 44 -9.51 -8.24 5.47
N THR A 45 -8.23 -8.00 5.19
CA THR A 45 -7.17 -8.02 6.22
C THR A 45 -6.36 -6.74 6.18
N ASP A 46 -6.15 -6.15 7.36
CA ASP A 46 -5.13 -5.12 7.58
C ASP A 46 -3.79 -5.77 7.92
N VAL A 47 -2.72 -5.35 7.25
CA VAL A 47 -1.34 -5.75 7.55
C VAL A 47 -0.44 -4.53 7.55
N THR A 48 0.40 -4.36 8.57
CA THR A 48 1.36 -3.26 8.59
C THR A 48 2.40 -3.44 7.49
N GLY A 49 2.73 -2.36 6.80
CA GLY A 49 3.82 -2.35 5.81
C GLY A 49 4.70 -1.13 5.97
N VAL A 50 5.94 -1.23 5.49
CA VAL A 50 6.89 -0.11 5.40
C VAL A 50 6.94 0.38 3.96
N ILE A 51 6.80 1.69 3.77
CA ILE A 51 6.89 2.33 2.45
C ILE A 51 8.31 2.86 2.22
N THR A 52 8.86 2.49 1.07
CA THR A 52 10.04 3.10 0.47
C THR A 52 9.59 3.91 -0.75
N LEU A 53 9.96 5.19 -0.77
CA LEU A 53 9.66 6.09 -1.88
C LEU A 53 10.74 6.02 -2.96
N PRO A 54 10.43 6.41 -4.21
CA PRO A 54 11.40 6.48 -5.30
C PRO A 54 12.56 7.43 -4.96
N GLU A 55 13.72 7.18 -5.56
CA GLU A 55 14.87 8.07 -5.40
C GLU A 55 14.51 9.52 -5.78
N GLY A 56 14.94 10.48 -4.97
CA GLY A 56 14.60 11.89 -5.13
C GLY A 56 13.20 12.29 -4.61
N THR A 57 12.35 11.34 -4.18
CA THR A 57 11.06 11.64 -3.55
C THR A 57 11.20 11.62 -2.03
N GLU A 58 11.33 12.79 -1.41
CA GLU A 58 11.47 12.90 0.04
C GLU A 58 10.13 12.76 0.79
N MET A 59 9.05 13.27 0.19
CA MET A 59 7.73 13.31 0.79
C MET A 59 6.62 13.22 -0.25
N VAL A 60 5.43 12.82 0.18
CA VAL A 60 4.23 12.72 -0.66
C VAL A 60 3.10 13.53 -0.03
N MET A 61 2.48 14.43 -0.81
CA MET A 61 1.42 15.30 -0.33
C MET A 61 0.05 14.62 -0.42
N PRO A 62 -0.91 14.98 0.45
CA PRO A 62 -2.31 14.60 0.24
C PRO A 62 -2.82 15.13 -1.11
N GLY A 63 -3.43 14.26 -1.90
CA GLY A 63 -3.86 14.54 -3.28
C GLY A 63 -2.88 14.08 -4.37
N ASP A 64 -1.68 13.61 -4.01
CA ASP A 64 -0.71 13.12 -4.98
C ASP A 64 -0.93 11.64 -5.32
N THR A 65 -0.48 11.26 -6.52
CA THR A 65 -0.23 9.86 -6.87
C THR A 65 1.27 9.59 -6.83
N THR A 66 1.68 8.51 -6.19
CA THR A 66 3.09 8.14 -6.08
C THR A 66 3.30 6.66 -6.37
N GLU A 67 4.47 6.32 -6.91
CA GLU A 67 4.99 4.96 -6.94
C GLU A 67 5.65 4.65 -5.60
N MET A 68 5.58 3.40 -5.16
CA MET A 68 6.20 2.97 -3.91
C MET A 68 6.56 1.49 -3.92
N THR A 69 7.62 1.16 -3.20
CA THR A 69 7.93 -0.21 -2.80
C THR A 69 7.44 -0.43 -1.39
N VAL A 70 6.71 -1.52 -1.17
CA VAL A 70 6.11 -1.86 0.14
C VAL A 70 6.66 -3.19 0.62
N GLU A 71 7.07 -3.21 1.90
CA GLU A 71 7.42 -4.43 2.62
C GLU A 71 6.43 -4.67 3.77
N LEU A 72 5.65 -5.75 3.69
CA LEU A 72 4.64 -6.16 4.65
C LEU A 72 5.25 -7.01 5.77
N ILE A 73 4.81 -6.79 7.01
CA ILE A 73 5.30 -7.57 8.17
C ILE A 73 4.81 -9.02 8.18
N GLN A 74 3.77 -9.32 7.40
CA GLN A 74 3.19 -10.65 7.26
C GLN A 74 2.83 -10.92 5.79
N PRO A 75 2.95 -12.18 5.33
CA PRO A 75 2.63 -12.54 3.97
C PRO A 75 1.14 -12.34 3.63
N ILE A 76 0.87 -11.81 2.45
CA ILE A 76 -0.47 -11.67 1.87
C ILE A 76 -0.53 -12.36 0.51
N ALA A 77 -1.61 -13.09 0.26
CA ALA A 77 -1.91 -13.61 -1.06
C ALA A 77 -2.26 -12.47 -2.02
N MET A 78 -1.34 -12.14 -2.92
CA MET A 78 -1.46 -11.03 -3.87
C MET A 78 -1.00 -11.41 -5.27
N GLU A 79 -1.48 -10.66 -6.25
CA GLU A 79 -1.13 -10.76 -7.66
C GLU A 79 -1.04 -9.33 -8.23
N GLU A 80 -0.39 -9.18 -9.38
CA GLU A 80 -0.35 -7.91 -10.10
C GLU A 80 -1.78 -7.44 -10.44
N GLY A 81 -2.01 -6.13 -10.32
CA GLY A 81 -3.31 -5.50 -10.49
C GLY A 81 -4.23 -5.56 -9.27
N LEU A 82 -3.88 -6.31 -8.21
CA LEU A 82 -4.69 -6.35 -6.99
C LEU A 82 -4.75 -4.96 -6.34
N GLY A 83 -5.97 -4.49 -6.09
CA GLY A 83 -6.21 -3.24 -5.38
C GLY A 83 -6.00 -3.37 -3.86
N PHE A 84 -5.53 -2.30 -3.24
CA PHE A 84 -5.38 -2.18 -1.79
C PHE A 84 -5.77 -0.77 -1.32
N ALA A 85 -6.09 -0.65 -0.04
CA ALA A 85 -6.22 0.65 0.63
C ALA A 85 -5.10 0.83 1.66
N ILE A 86 -4.65 2.07 1.83
CA ILE A 86 -3.71 2.47 2.88
C ILE A 86 -4.54 3.06 4.02
N ARG A 87 -4.34 2.58 5.24
CA ARG A 87 -5.12 2.96 6.41
C ARG A 87 -4.25 3.37 7.59
N GLU A 88 -4.74 4.34 8.35
CA GLU A 88 -4.19 4.79 9.63
C GLU A 88 -5.30 4.91 10.67
N GLY A 89 -5.12 4.30 11.84
CA GLY A 89 -6.13 4.38 12.91
C GLY A 89 -7.52 3.93 12.46
N GLY A 90 -7.59 2.98 11.51
CA GLY A 90 -8.85 2.50 10.93
C GLY A 90 -9.46 3.37 9.83
N ARG A 91 -8.87 4.52 9.48
CA ARG A 91 -9.33 5.41 8.39
C ARG A 91 -8.54 5.17 7.12
N THR A 92 -9.20 5.19 5.96
CA THR A 92 -8.53 5.15 4.67
C THR A 92 -7.87 6.49 4.38
N VAL A 93 -6.59 6.46 4.02
CA VAL A 93 -5.78 7.64 3.69
C VAL A 93 -5.18 7.55 2.28
N GLY A 94 -5.32 6.42 1.62
CA GLY A 94 -4.91 6.23 0.22
C GLY A 94 -5.48 4.97 -0.39
N ALA A 95 -5.43 4.88 -1.70
CA ALA A 95 -5.88 3.74 -2.49
C ALA A 95 -4.87 3.45 -3.60
N GLY A 96 -4.56 2.18 -3.82
CA GLY A 96 -3.53 1.79 -4.77
C GLY A 96 -3.75 0.44 -5.41
N LYS A 97 -2.82 0.08 -6.30
CA LYS A 97 -2.76 -1.22 -6.96
C LYS A 97 -1.35 -1.76 -6.94
N VAL A 98 -1.25 -3.07 -6.75
CA VAL A 98 0.00 -3.81 -6.94
C VAL A 98 0.35 -3.73 -8.43
N VAL A 99 1.54 -3.22 -8.74
CA VAL A 99 2.07 -3.14 -10.11
C VAL A 99 2.94 -4.36 -10.39
N LYS A 100 3.77 -4.76 -9.41
CA LYS A 100 4.69 -5.88 -9.56
C LYS A 100 4.92 -6.57 -8.22
N VAL A 101 4.89 -7.90 -8.20
CA VAL A 101 5.22 -8.69 -7.00
C VAL A 101 6.73 -8.96 -7.00
N LEU A 102 7.38 -8.69 -5.86
CA LEU A 102 8.85 -8.82 -5.72
C LEU A 102 9.27 -10.05 -4.93
N LYS A 103 8.58 -10.35 -3.82
CA LYS A 103 8.90 -11.46 -2.91
C LYS A 103 7.68 -11.96 -2.19
#